data_AF-A0A432HD70-F1
#
_entry.id   AF-A0A432HD70-F1
#
_cell.length_a   1.000
_cell.length_b   1.000
_cell.length_c   1.000
_cell.angle_alpha   90.00
_cell.angle_beta   90.00
_cell.angle_gamma   90.00
#
_symmetry.space_group_name_H-M   'P 1'
#
loop_
_entity.id
_entity.type
_entity.pdbx_description
1 polymer ?
#
loop_
_entity_poly.entity_id
_entity_poly.type
_entity_poly.pdbx_seq_one_letter_code
_entity_poly.pdbx_strand_id
1 'polypeptide(L)'
;MKKVVLFAFNGDKMCFIHVLLNALDMHEKGYEVKIVVEGSATKLVPEMAKEGDFLNPLYKKAREAGLFAIVCKACSAKMKVLEAVEKEGLPLGGTLKGHPSMSEYLDLGYQLITF
;
A
#
# COMPACT_ATOMS: atom_id res chain seq x y z
N MET A 1 -15.12 14.44 -7.31
CA MET A 1 -14.51 13.60 -6.25
C MET A 1 -13.01 13.58 -6.48
N LYS A 2 -12.17 13.86 -5.47
CA LYS A 2 -10.70 13.87 -5.65
C LYS A 2 -10.17 12.43 -5.68
N LYS A 3 -9.24 12.15 -6.60
CA LYS A 3 -8.56 10.85 -6.72
C LYS A 3 -7.12 10.97 -6.27
N VAL A 4 -6.68 10.13 -5.34
CA VAL A 4 -5.32 10.19 -4.77
C VAL A 4 -4.76 8.78 -4.64
N VAL A 5 -3.51 8.57 -5.04
CA VAL A 5 -2.81 7.32 -4.79
C VAL A 5 -1.53 7.60 -4.01
N LEU A 6 -1.38 6.88 -2.91
CA LEU A 6 -0.25 6.97 -2.00
C LEU A 6 0.72 5.85 -2.35
N PHE A 7 1.88 6.21 -2.90
CA PHE A 7 2.98 5.27 -3.15
C PHE A 7 3.89 5.26 -1.93
N ALA A 8 3.89 4.14 -1.21
CA ALA A 8 4.75 3.94 -0.05
C ALA A 8 5.97 3.13 -0.46
N PHE A 9 7.15 3.74 -0.43
CA PHE A 9 8.42 3.08 -0.74
C PHE A 9 9.22 2.74 0.52
N ASN A 10 9.07 3.55 1.57
CA ASN A 10 9.87 3.46 2.78
C ASN A 10 9.40 2.35 3.74
N GLY A 11 10.34 1.48 4.12
CA GLY A 11 10.16 0.38 5.08
C GLY A 11 10.26 0.76 6.55
N ASP A 12 10.30 2.05 6.90
CA ASP A 12 10.17 2.51 8.28
C ASP A 12 8.68 2.56 8.69
N LYS A 13 8.32 1.84 9.76
CA LYS A 13 6.95 1.83 10.31
C LYS A 13 6.46 3.22 10.74
N MET A 14 7.36 4.06 11.26
CA MET A 14 7.02 5.43 11.65
C MET A 14 6.74 6.32 10.44
N CYS A 15 7.28 6.00 9.27
CA CYS A 15 6.87 6.64 8.02
C CYS A 15 5.54 6.04 7.54
N PHE A 16 5.42 4.72 7.53
CA PHE A 16 4.27 4.01 6.97
C PHE A 16 2.95 4.29 7.71
N ILE A 17 3.00 4.57 9.02
CA ILE A 17 1.80 4.98 9.77
C ILE A 17 1.08 6.18 9.09
N HIS A 18 1.83 7.12 8.51
CA HIS A 18 1.26 8.29 7.85
C HIS A 18 0.53 7.92 6.55
N VAL A 19 0.97 6.86 5.86
CA VAL A 19 0.26 6.33 4.68
C VAL A 19 -1.11 5.82 5.10
N LEU A 20 -1.17 5.01 6.17
CA LEU A 20 -2.42 4.44 6.68
C LEU A 20 -3.36 5.52 7.21
N LEU A 21 -2.85 6.45 8.02
CA LEU A 21 -3.66 7.54 8.58
C LEU A 21 -4.24 8.45 7.49
N ASN A 22 -3.42 8.85 6.51
CA ASN A 22 -3.91 9.72 5.42
C ASN A 22 -4.87 8.98 4.49
N ALA A 23 -4.62 7.70 4.19
CA ALA A 23 -5.54 6.92 3.38
C ALA A 23 -6.92 6.77 4.04
N LEU A 24 -6.96 6.49 5.34
CA LEU A 24 -8.21 6.36 6.09
C LEU A 24 -8.96 7.70 6.18
N ASP A 25 -8.27 8.80 6.51
CA ASP A 25 -8.88 10.14 6.55
C ASP A 25 -9.46 10.55 5.19
N MET A 26 -8.71 10.34 4.10
CA MET A 26 -9.17 10.62 2.74
C MET A 26 -10.40 9.78 2.38
N HIS A 27 -10.39 8.49 2.75
CA HIS A 27 -11.52 7.58 2.53
C HIS A 27 -12.77 8.06 3.28
N GLU A 28 -12.66 8.41 4.56
CA GLU A 28 -13.77 8.94 5.37
C GLU A 28 -14.34 10.25 4.82
N LYS A 29 -13.50 11.07 4.16
CA LYS A 29 -13.91 12.32 3.49
C LYS A 29 -14.44 12.11 2.07
N GLY A 30 -14.62 10.87 1.63
CA GLY A 30 -15.18 10.54 0.32
C GLY A 30 -14.24 10.72 -0.86
N TYR A 31 -12.92 10.65 -0.64
CA TYR A 31 -11.94 10.63 -1.71
C TYR A 31 -11.84 9.22 -2.30
N GLU A 32 -11.56 9.12 -3.59
CA GLU A 32 -11.14 7.86 -4.20
C GLU A 32 -9.64 7.69 -3.94
N VAL A 33 -9.30 7.08 -2.82
CA VAL A 33 -7.92 6.90 -2.36
C VAL A 33 -7.45 5.46 -2.52
N LYS A 34 -6.19 5.30 -2.94
CA LYS A 34 -5.52 4.02 -3.11
C LYS A 34 -4.13 4.01 -2.48
N ILE A 35 -3.71 2.85 -1.98
CA ILE A 35 -2.36 2.62 -1.46
C ILE A 35 -1.63 1.66 -2.40
N VAL A 36 -0.44 2.06 -2.83
CA VAL A 36 0.53 1.21 -3.52
C VAL A 36 1.69 0.97 -2.58
N VAL A 37 2.01 -0.29 -2.32
CA VAL A 37 3.14 -0.67 -1.45
C VAL A 37 4.28 -1.17 -2.32
N GLU A 38 5.39 -0.45 -2.32
CA GLU A 38 6.54 -0.73 -3.17
C GLU A 38 7.86 -0.55 -2.39
N GLY A 39 9.00 -0.86 -2.99
CA GLY A 39 10.30 -0.68 -2.35
C GLY A 39 10.46 -1.50 -1.08
N SER A 40 11.09 -0.91 -0.06
CA SER A 40 11.32 -1.56 1.22
C SER A 40 10.05 -1.67 2.07
N ALA A 41 9.04 -0.84 1.80
CA ALA A 41 7.73 -0.90 2.48
C ALA A 41 7.03 -2.26 2.32
N THR A 42 7.31 -3.00 1.25
CA THR A 42 6.76 -4.37 1.07
C THR A 42 7.06 -5.31 2.23
N LYS A 43 8.19 -5.12 2.95
CA LYS A 43 8.51 -5.89 4.17
C LYS A 43 7.53 -5.68 5.30
N LEU A 44 6.90 -4.50 5.36
CA LEU A 44 6.01 -4.14 6.46
C LEU A 44 4.68 -4.87 6.38
N VAL A 45 4.22 -5.33 5.22
CA VAL A 45 2.93 -6.03 5.06
C VAL A 45 2.77 -7.18 6.06
N PRO A 46 3.66 -8.19 6.10
CA PRO A 46 3.54 -9.27 7.08
C PRO A 46 3.86 -8.84 8.52
N GLU A 47 4.51 -7.70 8.73
CA GLU A 47 4.76 -7.19 10.08
C GLU A 47 3.52 -6.52 10.67
N MET A 48 2.87 -5.65 9.88
CA MET A 48 1.62 -4.98 10.25
C MET A 48 0.48 -5.99 10.42
N ALA A 49 0.53 -7.14 9.76
CA ALA A 49 -0.45 -8.20 9.93
C ALA A 49 -0.39 -8.91 11.30
N LYS A 50 0.76 -8.86 12.00
CA LYS A 50 0.93 -9.53 13.29
C LYS A 50 0.08 -8.90 14.38
N GLU A 51 -0.57 -9.75 15.18
CA GLU A 51 -1.22 -9.29 16.40
C GLU A 51 -0.19 -8.68 17.36
N GLY A 52 -0.52 -7.55 17.97
CA GLY A 52 0.37 -6.79 18.84
C GLY A 52 1.28 -5.78 18.14
N ASP A 53 1.37 -5.78 16.80
CA ASP A 53 2.02 -4.68 16.08
C ASP A 53 1.16 -3.41 16.17
N PHE A 54 1.78 -2.26 16.46
CA PHE A 54 1.05 -1.01 16.66
C PHE A 54 0.36 -0.50 15.39
N LEU A 55 0.79 -0.94 14.20
CA LEU A 55 0.12 -0.63 12.94
C LEU A 55 -1.03 -1.59 12.62
N ASN A 56 -1.13 -2.73 13.29
CA ASN A 56 -2.14 -3.76 13.00
C ASN A 56 -3.58 -3.21 12.99
N PRO A 57 -4.02 -2.36 13.94
CA PRO A 57 -5.38 -1.83 13.91
C PRO A 57 -5.66 -0.97 12.67
N LEU A 58 -4.70 -0.14 12.25
CA LEU A 58 -4.85 0.73 11.07
C LEU A 58 -4.76 -0.07 9.78
N TYR A 59 -3.84 -1.04 9.72
CA TYR A 59 -3.67 -1.93 8.59
C TYR A 59 -4.94 -2.75 8.32
N LYS A 60 -5.53 -3.35 9.35
CA LYS A 60 -6.80 -4.09 9.23
C LYS A 60 -7.92 -3.21 8.68
N LYS A 61 -8.12 -2.01 9.24
CA LYS A 61 -9.12 -1.05 8.74
C LYS A 61 -8.90 -0.69 7.27
N ALA A 62 -7.67 -0.37 6.87
CA ALA A 62 -7.35 0.00 5.49
C ALA A 62 -7.55 -1.18 4.52
N ARG A 63 -7.24 -2.41 4.96
CA ARG A 63 -7.46 -3.63 4.19
C ARG A 63 -8.95 -3.93 4.02
N GLU A 64 -9.73 -3.88 5.10
CA GLU A 64 -11.19 -4.10 5.08
C GLU A 64 -11.92 -3.04 4.25
N ALA A 65 -11.43 -1.81 4.24
CA ALA A 65 -11.93 -0.73 3.38
C ALA A 65 -11.47 -0.84 1.90
N GLY A 66 -10.67 -1.86 1.53
CA GLY A 66 -10.22 -2.07 0.15
C GLY A 66 -9.30 -0.98 -0.40
N LEU A 67 -8.51 -0.34 0.47
CA LEU A 67 -7.66 0.80 0.09
C LEU A 67 -6.37 0.38 -0.61
N PHE A 68 -5.87 -0.84 -0.37
CA PHE A 68 -4.69 -1.36 -1.06
C PHE A 68 -5.01 -1.68 -2.52
N ALA A 69 -4.46 -0.90 -3.44
CA ALA A 69 -4.59 -1.16 -4.87
C ALA A 69 -3.66 -2.30 -5.30
N ILE A 70 -2.40 -2.26 -4.85
CA ILE A 70 -1.40 -3.25 -5.22
C ILE A 70 -0.19 -3.24 -4.29
N VAL A 71 0.35 -4.41 -4.01
CA VAL A 71 1.68 -4.61 -3.45
C VAL A 71 2.61 -5.04 -4.59
N CYS A 72 3.77 -4.41 -4.69
CA CYS A 72 4.73 -4.67 -5.76
C CYS A 72 5.28 -6.10 -5.69
N LYS A 73 5.08 -6.88 -6.76
CA LYS A 73 5.55 -8.27 -6.86
C LYS A 73 7.07 -8.36 -6.87
N ALA A 74 7.74 -7.56 -7.71
CA ALA A 74 9.19 -7.57 -7.83
C ALA A 74 9.87 -7.18 -6.50
N CYS A 75 9.39 -6.14 -5.83
CA CYS A 75 9.92 -5.72 -4.52
C CYS A 75 9.65 -6.77 -3.44
N SER A 76 8.46 -7.36 -3.38
CA SER A 76 8.13 -8.42 -2.40
C SER A 76 9.05 -9.63 -2.55
N ALA A 77 9.37 -10.03 -3.79
CA ALA A 77 10.34 -11.08 -4.07
C ALA A 77 11.75 -10.68 -3.61
N LYS A 78 12.21 -9.48 -3.96
CA LYS A 78 13.53 -8.96 -3.55
C LYS A 78 13.68 -8.87 -2.02
N MET A 79 12.59 -8.53 -1.35
CA MET A 79 12.53 -8.40 0.10
C MET A 79 12.25 -9.72 0.83
N LYS A 80 12.08 -10.84 0.10
CA LYS A 80 11.82 -12.19 0.62
C LYS A 80 10.54 -12.29 1.45
N VAL A 81 9.50 -11.57 1.05
CA VAL A 81 8.18 -11.56 1.71
C VAL A 81 7.04 -11.94 0.78
N LEU A 82 7.33 -12.40 -0.45
CA LEU A 82 6.35 -12.70 -1.48
C LEU A 82 5.20 -13.60 -0.98
N GLU A 83 5.52 -14.78 -0.46
CA GLU A 83 4.51 -15.72 0.07
C GLU A 83 3.73 -15.16 1.26
N ALA A 84 4.38 -14.33 2.08
CA ALA A 84 3.74 -13.73 3.24
C ALA A 84 2.73 -12.65 2.82
N VAL A 85 3.04 -11.88 1.77
CA VAL A 85 2.11 -10.93 1.15
C VAL A 85 0.95 -11.66 0.48
N GLU A 86 1.20 -12.78 -0.22
CA GLU A 86 0.13 -13.58 -0.84
C GLU A 86 -0.86 -14.13 0.19
N LYS A 87 -0.36 -14.59 1.35
CA LYS A 87 -1.19 -15.08 2.47
C LYS A 87 -2.09 -14.00 3.07
N GLU A 88 -1.71 -12.73 2.97
CA GLU A 88 -2.53 -11.60 3.42
C GLU A 88 -3.71 -11.30 2.49
N GLY A 89 -3.77 -11.93 1.31
CA GLY A 89 -4.86 -11.75 0.35
C GLY A 89 -4.88 -10.38 -0.32
N LEU A 90 -3.78 -9.62 -0.24
CA LEU A 90 -3.67 -8.32 -0.91
C LEU A 90 -3.41 -8.50 -2.42
N PRO A 91 -3.90 -7.57 -3.27
CA PRO A 91 -3.54 -7.58 -4.69
C PRO A 91 -2.02 -7.47 -4.86
N LEU A 92 -1.43 -8.41 -5.57
CA LEU A 92 0.01 -8.52 -5.78
C LEU A 92 0.30 -8.48 -7.28
N GLY A 93 1.17 -7.56 -7.71
CA GLY A 93 1.48 -7.47 -9.14
C GLY A 93 2.38 -6.29 -9.51
N GLY A 94 2.28 -5.90 -10.77
CA GLY A 94 3.04 -4.79 -11.36
C GLY A 94 3.22 -4.99 -12.86
N THR A 95 2.69 -4.07 -13.66
CA THR A 95 2.74 -4.10 -15.13
C THR A 95 4.07 -3.58 -15.68
N LEU A 96 4.78 -2.74 -14.93
CA LEU A 96 6.09 -2.19 -15.27
C LEU A 96 7.19 -3.18 -14.88
N LYS A 97 7.40 -4.22 -15.70
CA LYS A 97 8.43 -5.26 -15.46
C LYS A 97 8.32 -5.91 -14.06
N GLY A 98 7.10 -6.07 -13.54
CA GLY A 98 6.84 -6.57 -12.18
C GLY A 98 6.72 -5.51 -11.09
N HIS A 99 6.84 -4.22 -11.44
CA HIS A 99 6.60 -3.07 -10.58
C HIS A 99 5.27 -2.38 -10.92
N PRO A 100 4.56 -1.79 -9.93
CA PRO A 100 3.43 -0.89 -10.18
C PRO A 100 3.80 0.27 -11.09
N SER A 101 2.94 0.60 -12.06
CA SER A 101 3.16 1.75 -12.94
C SER A 101 2.48 3.00 -12.37
N MET A 102 3.26 4.05 -12.11
CA MET A 102 2.70 5.36 -11.75
C MET A 102 1.89 5.98 -12.90
N SER A 103 2.25 5.72 -14.17
CA SER A 103 1.55 6.29 -15.32
C SER A 103 0.11 5.80 -15.41
N GLU A 104 -0.15 4.53 -15.06
CA GLU A 104 -1.51 3.98 -15.06
C GLU A 104 -2.45 4.75 -14.11
N TYR A 105 -1.95 5.17 -12.94
CA TYR A 105 -2.73 5.98 -12.03
C TYR A 105 -2.91 7.42 -12.53
N LEU A 106 -1.87 8.02 -13.12
CA LEU A 106 -1.95 9.35 -13.72
C LEU A 106 -2.99 9.39 -14.84
N ASP A 107 -2.99 8.39 -15.73
CA ASP A 107 -3.94 8.27 -16.84
C ASP A 107 -5.38 8.08 -16.35
N LEU A 108 -5.55 7.46 -15.17
CA LEU A 108 -6.84 7.33 -14.47
C LEU A 108 -7.26 8.60 -13.70
N GLY A 109 -6.46 9.67 -13.77
CA GLY A 109 -6.74 10.97 -13.15
C GLY A 109 -6.41 11.05 -11.66
N TYR A 110 -5.57 10.15 -11.15
CA TYR A 110 -5.11 10.21 -9.76
C TYR A 110 -3.99 11.23 -9.58
N GLN A 111 -4.05 11.97 -8.48
CA GLN A 111 -2.89 12.67 -7.94
C GLN A 111 -1.96 11.66 -7.24
N LEU A 112 -0.68 11.66 -7.58
CA LEU A 112 0.34 10.85 -6.90
C LEU A 112 0.89 11.57 -5.67
N ILE A 113 1.04 10.83 -4.56
CA ILE A 113 1.81 11.28 -3.38
C ILE A 113 2.74 10.14 -2.98
N THR A 114 4.02 10.44 -2.76
CA THR A 114 5.03 9.44 -2.38
C THR A 114 5.45 9.56 -0.93
N PHE A 115 5.70 8.43 -0.28
CA PHE A 115 6.11 8.29 1.12
C PHE A 115 7.34 7.38 1.27
#